data_AF-A0A556QJD9-F1
#
_entry.id   AF-A0A556QJD9-F1
#
_cell.length_a   1.000
_cell.length_b   1.000
_cell.length_c   1.000
_cell.angle_alpha   90.00
_cell.angle_beta   90.00
_cell.angle_gamma   90.00
#
_symmetry.space_group_name_H-M   'P 1'
#
loop_
_entity.id
_entity.type
_entity.pdbx_description
1 polymer ?
#
loop_
_entity_poly.entity_id
_entity_poly.type
_entity_poly.pdbx_seq_one_letter_code
_entity_poly.pdbx_strand_id
1 'polypeptide(L)'
;MPDLVRAAQPLRQAGRILPVGVGNNCNTHVRQPEHIACRCHPAFVATFDRPRRTDDFRAVSLRALIIDYNGFFASCEQQERPELRGRPVAVVPVMTESTCVIASSYDARARGIKVGTPVSEARQLCPGIVIIESRPEVYIRYHQKLITAVETCLPITEVWSIDEVWCTLPPDWQNRTDALATSRKIKTAIRLIAGECLTCSIGVAPNAWLAKIASDLEKPDGLVVIESEELPQRLFPLKLRDLPGIGGNMETRLRTAGLDTVEKLYAASVEKLRHIWGGIEGERMWERLRGTEVPLPPKRTSSLGHSHVLPPHLRNLAGAEATLHRLLQKASMRLRASGFYAGGMHLALRLSGHKQWSTAATFTETQDTLELTRIFNLLWVRRPSGTTAIHGVGVTLFDLGTTAGHTAMLPGIVDNGDKRAGLNAALDHINKKLGKNTVVFGGALGALDYAPVRIAFNRIPDLQIEEGDASGDLRPNDDELARFRLAPRVSALSVSAS
;
A
#
# COMPACT_ATOMS: atom_id res chain seq x y z
N MET A 1 50.92 22.66 33.27
CA MET A 1 52.12 22.02 33.86
C MET A 1 52.27 22.54 35.28
N PRO A 2 52.73 21.73 36.24
CA PRO A 2 53.00 20.26 36.24
C PRO A 2 52.10 19.54 37.29
N ASP A 3 51.97 18.22 37.48
CA ASP A 3 52.65 16.97 37.08
C ASP A 3 51.69 15.78 37.42
N LEU A 4 51.46 14.79 36.51
CA LEU A 4 52.01 13.39 36.46
C LEU A 4 51.50 12.49 37.63
N VAL A 5 51.02 11.22 37.56
CA VAL A 5 51.07 10.04 36.65
C VAL A 5 50.02 9.01 37.13
N ARG A 6 49.32 8.29 36.24
CA ARG A 6 49.35 6.79 36.13
C ARG A 6 48.23 6.23 35.25
N ALA A 7 48.68 5.52 34.23
CA ALA A 7 47.92 4.67 33.33
C ALA A 7 47.46 3.38 34.03
N ALA A 8 46.26 2.93 33.68
CA ALA A 8 45.85 1.53 33.78
C ALA A 8 44.79 1.23 32.70
N GLN A 9 45.17 0.43 31.71
CA GLN A 9 44.27 -0.43 30.91
C GLN A 9 43.64 -1.47 31.85
N PRO A 10 42.43 -2.02 31.57
CA PRO A 10 42.35 -3.17 30.65
C PRO A 10 41.01 -3.44 29.91
N LEU A 11 41.15 -4.33 28.91
CA LEU A 11 40.18 -5.33 28.40
C LEU A 11 39.01 -4.90 27.51
N ARG A 12 39.24 -5.11 26.20
CA ARG A 12 38.21 -5.39 25.19
C ARG A 12 37.58 -6.76 25.48
N GLN A 13 36.25 -6.81 25.57
CA GLN A 13 35.49 -8.01 25.24
C GLN A 13 34.33 -7.65 24.31
N ALA A 14 34.29 -8.37 23.19
CA ALA A 14 33.30 -8.29 22.15
C ALA A 14 32.09 -9.16 22.53
N GLY A 15 30.89 -8.59 22.47
CA GLY A 15 29.63 -9.33 22.54
C GLY A 15 28.90 -9.23 21.21
N ARG A 16 29.13 -10.18 20.30
CA ARG A 16 28.32 -10.40 19.09
C ARG A 16 27.01 -11.06 19.51
N ILE A 17 25.88 -10.45 19.17
CA ILE A 17 24.56 -11.08 19.24
C ILE A 17 24.26 -11.65 17.85
N LEU A 18 24.22 -12.98 17.76
CA LEU A 18 23.86 -13.76 16.57
C LEU A 18 22.33 -13.90 16.46
N PRO A 19 21.74 -13.88 15.25
CA PRO A 19 20.34 -14.20 15.04
C PRO A 19 20.11 -15.73 15.01
N VAL A 20 19.05 -16.16 15.69
CA VAL A 20 18.58 -17.54 15.80
C VAL A 20 17.91 -17.97 14.49
N GLY A 21 18.49 -18.97 13.83
CA GLY A 21 17.87 -19.73 12.74
C GLY A 21 17.29 -21.02 13.27
N VAL A 22 16.00 -21.26 13.01
CA VAL A 22 15.30 -22.51 13.34
C VAL A 22 15.47 -23.47 12.17
N GLY A 23 16.39 -24.42 12.33
CA GLY A 23 16.53 -25.59 11.45
C GLY A 23 15.93 -26.81 12.14
N ASN A 24 14.91 -27.41 11.53
CA ASN A 24 14.35 -28.68 11.96
C ASN A 24 15.10 -29.83 11.28
N ASN A 25 15.82 -30.63 12.08
CA ASN A 25 16.25 -31.98 11.73
C ASN A 25 16.23 -32.81 13.03
N CYS A 26 15.22 -33.66 13.20
CA CYS A 26 15.21 -34.72 14.20
C CYS A 26 15.14 -36.05 13.47
N ASN A 27 16.26 -36.76 13.49
CA ASN A 27 16.43 -38.13 13.04
C ASN A 27 16.65 -38.97 14.30
N THR A 28 15.74 -39.88 14.63
CA THR A 28 15.94 -40.86 15.71
C THR A 28 15.59 -42.25 15.19
N HIS A 29 16.62 -43.09 15.11
CA HIS A 29 16.55 -44.53 14.88
C HIS A 29 15.88 -45.27 16.04
N VAL A 30 14.89 -46.12 15.76
CA VAL A 30 14.66 -47.37 16.51
C VAL A 30 14.08 -48.46 15.57
N ARG A 31 14.88 -49.53 15.42
CA ARG A 31 14.62 -50.98 15.20
C ARG A 31 13.39 -51.49 14.42
N GLN A 32 13.68 -52.38 13.46
CA GLN A 32 12.75 -53.33 12.81
C GLN A 32 12.24 -54.42 13.78
N PRO A 33 11.12 -55.12 13.44
CA PRO A 33 11.27 -56.46 12.88
C PRO A 33 10.27 -56.87 11.76
N GLU A 34 10.78 -57.74 10.88
CA GLU A 34 10.22 -58.99 10.32
C GLU A 34 8.92 -59.04 9.48
N HIS A 35 9.14 -59.46 8.22
CA HIS A 35 8.37 -60.32 7.31
C HIS A 35 6.96 -60.79 7.70
N ILE A 36 5.96 -60.41 6.88
CA ILE A 36 4.85 -61.29 6.45
C ILE A 36 4.53 -61.03 4.96
N ALA A 37 4.49 -62.10 4.18
CA ALA A 37 4.20 -62.13 2.75
C ALA A 37 2.68 -62.17 2.46
N CYS A 38 2.22 -61.61 1.31
CA CYS A 38 1.46 -62.34 0.27
C CYS A 38 0.88 -61.46 -0.86
N ARG A 39 1.20 -61.87 -2.10
CA ARG A 39 0.36 -62.06 -3.31
C ARG A 39 -0.27 -60.88 -4.09
N CYS A 40 0.35 -60.61 -5.25
CA CYS A 40 -0.15 -60.67 -6.64
C CYS A 40 -1.46 -59.98 -7.07
N HIS A 41 -1.39 -58.99 -7.97
CA HIS A 41 -1.85 -59.06 -9.38
C HIS A 41 -1.42 -57.81 -10.21
N PRO A 42 -1.46 -57.83 -11.56
CA PRO A 42 -0.37 -57.35 -12.42
C PRO A 42 -0.65 -56.06 -13.23
N ALA A 43 0.43 -55.60 -13.87
CA ALA A 43 0.47 -54.90 -15.16
C ALA A 43 0.02 -53.42 -15.23
N PHE A 44 1.01 -52.53 -15.18
CA PHE A 44 1.13 -51.49 -16.20
C PHE A 44 2.61 -51.14 -16.39
N VAL A 45 3.22 -51.69 -17.44
CA VAL A 45 4.53 -51.27 -17.92
C VAL A 45 4.32 -49.91 -18.61
N ALA A 46 4.56 -48.83 -17.88
CA ALA A 46 4.70 -47.52 -18.50
C ALA A 46 6.09 -47.49 -19.18
N THR A 47 6.08 -47.67 -20.49
CA THR A 47 7.22 -47.43 -21.36
C THR A 47 7.79 -46.04 -21.10
N PHE A 48 9.07 -45.99 -20.77
CA PHE A 48 9.90 -44.79 -20.78
C PHE A 48 9.76 -44.09 -22.14
N ASP A 49 9.04 -42.98 -22.17
CA ASP A 49 8.96 -42.12 -23.34
C ASP A 49 10.08 -41.07 -23.31
N ARG A 50 10.55 -40.75 -24.51
CA ARG A 50 11.81 -40.10 -24.88
C ARG A 50 11.98 -38.68 -24.31
N PRO A 51 13.21 -38.14 -24.26
CA PRO A 51 13.45 -36.76 -23.83
C PRO A 51 12.66 -35.79 -24.71
N ARG A 52 11.88 -34.90 -24.08
CA ARG A 52 11.18 -33.80 -24.74
C ARG A 52 12.21 -32.95 -25.49
N ARG A 53 12.02 -32.82 -26.80
CA ARG A 53 12.64 -31.76 -27.60
C ARG A 53 12.37 -30.42 -26.90
N THR A 54 13.43 -29.72 -26.58
CA THR A 54 13.43 -28.28 -26.30
C THR A 54 13.06 -27.54 -27.59
N ASP A 55 12.33 -26.44 -27.45
CA ASP A 55 11.87 -25.52 -28.50
C ASP A 55 10.53 -25.86 -29.18
N ASP A 56 9.45 -25.72 -28.43
CA ASP A 56 8.13 -25.41 -28.99
C ASP A 56 7.46 -24.37 -28.08
N PHE A 57 7.98 -23.13 -28.10
CA PHE A 57 7.30 -21.99 -27.51
C PHE A 57 6.05 -21.73 -28.36
N ARG A 58 4.91 -22.32 -27.97
CA ARG A 58 3.61 -21.89 -28.49
C ARG A 58 3.53 -20.38 -28.35
N ALA A 59 3.28 -19.67 -29.45
CA ALA A 59 3.03 -18.23 -29.44
C ALA A 59 1.97 -17.94 -28.36
N VAL A 60 2.35 -17.21 -27.31
CA VAL A 60 1.43 -16.88 -26.22
C VAL A 60 0.55 -15.75 -26.73
N SER A 61 -0.76 -16.01 -26.79
CA SER A 61 -1.73 -15.03 -27.25
C SER A 61 -1.86 -13.84 -26.29
N LEU A 62 -2.38 -12.71 -26.78
CA LEU A 62 -2.60 -11.52 -25.95
C LEU A 62 -3.63 -11.85 -24.87
N ARG A 63 -3.30 -11.70 -23.59
CA ARG A 63 -4.18 -12.11 -22.49
C ARG A 63 -4.61 -10.96 -21.61
N ALA A 64 -3.75 -9.97 -21.44
CA ALA A 64 -3.94 -8.93 -20.46
C ALA A 64 -4.01 -7.55 -21.10
N LEU A 65 -4.92 -6.74 -20.57
CA LEU A 65 -5.10 -5.34 -20.90
C LEU A 65 -4.99 -4.54 -19.60
N ILE A 66 -4.01 -3.65 -19.52
CA ILE A 66 -3.80 -2.73 -18.39
C ILE A 66 -4.22 -1.32 -18.82
N ILE A 67 -5.06 -0.70 -17.99
CA ILE A 67 -5.56 0.66 -18.17
C ILE A 67 -4.93 1.53 -17.07
N ASP A 68 -4.13 2.52 -17.45
CA ASP A 68 -3.43 3.43 -16.55
C ASP A 68 -3.91 4.87 -16.78
N TYR A 69 -4.62 5.45 -15.81
CA TYR A 69 -5.21 6.78 -15.92
C TYR A 69 -4.13 7.86 -15.82
N ASN A 70 -4.08 8.72 -16.82
CA ASN A 70 -2.97 9.61 -17.03
C ASN A 70 -3.10 10.87 -16.17
N GLY A 71 -2.11 11.12 -15.29
CA GLY A 71 -2.11 12.29 -14.41
C GLY A 71 -3.30 12.34 -13.46
N PHE A 72 -3.81 11.16 -13.05
CA PHE A 72 -5.18 10.95 -12.58
C PHE A 72 -5.73 12.04 -11.63
N PHE A 73 -5.05 12.36 -10.53
CA PHE A 73 -5.57 13.39 -9.61
C PHE A 73 -5.59 14.78 -10.24
N ALA A 74 -4.54 15.18 -10.96
CA ALA A 74 -4.53 16.48 -11.65
C ALA A 74 -5.60 16.56 -12.73
N SER A 75 -5.84 15.46 -13.45
CA SER A 75 -6.89 15.35 -14.46
C SER A 75 -8.30 15.43 -13.86
N CYS A 76 -8.53 14.81 -12.70
CA CYS A 76 -9.78 14.98 -11.93
C CYS A 76 -9.98 16.44 -11.54
N GLU A 77 -8.92 17.12 -11.09
CA GLU A 77 -8.99 18.53 -10.72
C GLU A 77 -9.31 19.43 -11.92
N GLN A 78 -8.71 19.17 -13.08
CA GLN A 78 -8.99 19.90 -14.33
C GLN A 78 -10.39 19.60 -14.91
N GLN A 79 -10.93 18.41 -14.63
CA GLN A 79 -12.30 18.07 -15.00
C GLN A 79 -13.31 18.85 -14.15
N GLU A 80 -13.09 18.92 -12.84
CA GLU A 80 -13.96 19.65 -11.90
C GLU A 80 -13.86 21.17 -12.02
N ARG A 81 -12.68 21.67 -12.38
CA ARG A 81 -12.35 23.10 -12.42
C ARG A 81 -11.80 23.48 -13.79
N PRO A 82 -12.67 23.87 -14.74
CA PRO A 82 -12.26 24.19 -16.11
C PRO A 82 -11.16 25.27 -16.21
N GLU A 83 -11.08 26.18 -15.24
CA GLU A 83 -10.05 27.22 -15.15
C GLU A 83 -8.63 26.70 -14.91
N LEU A 84 -8.48 25.41 -14.60
CA LEU A 84 -7.19 24.71 -14.44
C LEU A 84 -6.70 24.05 -15.74
N ARG A 85 -7.54 23.96 -16.77
CA ARG A 85 -7.20 23.31 -18.04
C ARG A 85 -6.12 24.11 -18.77
N GLY A 86 -5.12 23.42 -19.32
CA GLY A 86 -3.96 24.04 -19.97
C GLY A 86 -2.98 24.76 -19.01
N ARG A 87 -3.15 24.59 -17.69
CA ARG A 87 -2.23 25.13 -16.68
C ARG A 87 -1.39 24.00 -16.07
N PRO A 88 -0.12 24.29 -15.70
CA PRO A 88 0.67 23.37 -14.90
C PRO A 88 0.06 23.24 -13.49
N VAL A 89 -0.42 22.03 -13.18
CA VAL A 89 -1.08 21.71 -11.92
C VAL A 89 -0.28 20.64 -11.20
N ALA A 90 -0.08 20.82 -9.90
CA ALA A 90 0.43 19.78 -9.02
C ALA A 90 -0.52 19.58 -7.82
N VAL A 91 -0.81 18.34 -7.52
CA VAL A 91 -1.59 17.92 -6.35
C VAL A 91 -0.63 17.53 -5.24
N VAL A 92 -0.89 18.00 -4.03
CA VAL A 92 -0.09 17.77 -2.83
C VAL A 92 -0.97 17.24 -1.70
N PRO A 93 -0.43 16.45 -0.77
CA PRO A 93 -1.23 15.95 0.34
C PRO A 93 -1.56 17.06 1.33
N VAL A 94 -0.69 18.05 1.54
CA VAL A 94 -0.89 19.15 2.51
C VAL A 94 -0.32 20.42 1.90
N MET A 95 -0.95 21.57 2.12
CA MET A 95 -0.47 22.88 1.63
C MET A 95 0.75 23.39 2.42
N THR A 96 1.94 22.86 2.15
CA THR A 96 3.21 23.30 2.75
C THR A 96 4.37 23.12 1.79
N GLU A 97 5.35 24.02 1.81
CA GLU A 97 6.57 23.96 0.97
C GLU A 97 7.44 22.73 1.26
N SER A 98 7.30 22.14 2.45
CA SER A 98 8.04 20.94 2.88
C SER A 98 7.44 19.62 2.38
N THR A 99 6.27 19.66 1.73
CA THR A 99 5.63 18.48 1.15
C THR A 99 6.18 18.17 -0.24
N CYS A 100 5.77 17.03 -0.80
CA CYS A 100 6.04 16.66 -2.18
C CYS A 100 4.77 16.55 -3.02
N VAL A 101 4.95 16.71 -4.32
CA VAL A 101 3.93 16.49 -5.35
C VAL A 101 3.57 15.01 -5.39
N ILE A 102 2.28 14.69 -5.29
CA ILE A 102 1.76 13.31 -5.38
C ILE A 102 1.16 13.00 -6.76
N ALA A 103 0.76 14.03 -7.50
CA ALA A 103 0.34 13.92 -8.89
C ALA A 103 0.57 15.27 -9.60
N SER A 104 0.82 15.24 -10.90
CA SER A 104 1.04 16.44 -11.71
C SER A 104 0.37 16.30 -13.07
N SER A 105 -0.10 17.42 -13.63
CA SER A 105 -0.59 17.49 -15.01
C SER A 105 0.58 17.30 -15.99
N TYR A 106 0.27 16.94 -17.23
CA TYR A 106 1.30 16.79 -18.27
C TYR A 106 2.04 18.10 -18.56
N ASP A 107 1.35 19.24 -18.50
CA ASP A 107 1.98 20.57 -18.61
C ASP A 107 3.04 20.80 -17.52
N ALA A 108 2.79 20.31 -16.29
CA ALA A 108 3.77 20.37 -15.21
C ALA A 108 4.91 19.36 -15.40
N ARG A 109 4.62 18.14 -15.88
CA ARG A 109 5.64 17.11 -16.18
C ARG A 109 6.59 17.54 -17.27
N ALA A 110 6.09 18.20 -18.32
CA ALA A 110 6.90 18.76 -19.40
C ALA A 110 7.94 19.77 -18.89
N ARG A 111 7.68 20.39 -17.74
CA ARG A 111 8.58 21.34 -17.05
C ARG A 111 9.45 20.66 -15.98
N GLY A 112 9.53 19.34 -15.97
CA GLY A 112 10.41 18.57 -15.09
C GLY A 112 9.80 18.14 -13.76
N ILE A 113 8.53 18.46 -13.48
CA ILE A 113 7.88 18.11 -12.20
C ILE A 113 7.46 16.65 -12.20
N LYS A 114 7.91 15.90 -11.19
CA LYS A 114 7.64 14.48 -11.03
C LYS A 114 6.92 14.22 -9.70
N VAL A 115 6.32 13.04 -9.58
CA VAL A 115 5.87 12.55 -8.28
C VAL A 115 7.08 12.45 -7.35
N GLY A 116 6.96 13.00 -6.14
CA GLY A 116 8.04 13.11 -5.18
C GLY A 116 8.84 14.42 -5.25
N THR A 117 8.69 15.25 -6.28
CA THR A 117 9.32 16.59 -6.33
C THR A 117 8.81 17.45 -5.16
N PRO A 118 9.69 18.03 -4.32
CA PRO A 118 9.30 18.98 -3.27
C PRO A 118 8.55 20.19 -3.84
N VAL A 119 7.60 20.75 -3.10
CA VAL A 119 6.81 21.91 -3.59
C VAL A 119 7.70 23.14 -3.83
N SER A 120 8.67 23.37 -2.95
CA SER A 120 9.67 24.43 -3.10
C SER A 120 10.43 24.32 -4.42
N GLU A 121 10.87 23.11 -4.78
CA GLU A 121 11.54 22.82 -6.05
C GLU A 121 10.57 22.96 -7.23
N ALA A 122 9.33 22.46 -7.11
CA ALA A 122 8.33 22.55 -8.17
C ALA A 122 8.01 24.01 -8.55
N ARG A 123 7.97 24.93 -7.58
CA ARG A 123 7.78 26.37 -7.83
C ARG A 123 8.97 27.01 -8.54
N GLN A 124 10.18 26.53 -8.27
CA GLN A 124 11.40 27.00 -8.95
C GLN A 124 11.45 26.49 -10.39
N LEU A 125 11.17 25.19 -10.60
CA LEU A 125 11.16 24.56 -11.92
C LEU A 125 10.04 25.09 -12.82
N CYS A 126 8.89 25.41 -12.23
CA CYS A 126 7.71 25.88 -12.95
C CYS A 126 7.11 27.12 -12.28
N PRO A 127 7.63 28.32 -12.60
CA PRO A 127 6.99 29.57 -12.18
C PRO A 127 5.53 29.61 -12.66
N GLY A 128 4.60 29.92 -11.74
CA GLY A 128 3.16 29.95 -12.03
C GLY A 128 2.43 28.60 -11.89
N ILE A 129 3.10 27.56 -11.39
CA ILE A 129 2.43 26.30 -11.06
C ILE A 129 1.28 26.49 -10.06
N VAL A 130 0.14 25.85 -10.35
CA VAL A 130 -1.00 25.80 -9.45
C VAL A 130 -0.84 24.59 -8.53
N ILE A 131 -0.70 24.85 -7.23
CA ILE A 131 -0.63 23.81 -6.19
C ILE A 131 -2.03 23.61 -5.61
N ILE A 132 -2.49 22.36 -5.60
CA ILE A 132 -3.83 21.96 -5.15
C ILE A 132 -3.68 20.95 -4.03
N GLU A 133 -4.40 21.15 -2.92
CA GLU A 133 -4.50 20.12 -1.90
C GLU A 133 -5.38 18.96 -2.38
N SER A 134 -4.91 17.74 -2.13
CA SER A 134 -5.58 16.49 -2.47
C SER A 134 -7.00 16.43 -1.94
N ARG A 135 -7.96 16.09 -2.81
CA ARG A 135 -9.38 15.84 -2.50
C ARG A 135 -9.78 14.38 -2.77
N PRO A 136 -9.50 13.45 -1.84
CA PRO A 136 -9.72 12.01 -2.06
C PRO A 136 -11.14 11.63 -2.47
N GLU A 137 -12.16 12.27 -1.89
CA GLU A 137 -13.57 12.03 -2.22
C GLU A 137 -13.84 12.24 -3.72
N VAL A 138 -13.29 13.31 -4.30
CA VAL A 138 -13.40 13.62 -5.74
C VAL A 138 -12.75 12.51 -6.56
N TYR A 139 -11.54 12.08 -6.16
CA TYR A 139 -10.78 11.09 -6.91
C TYR A 139 -11.45 9.70 -6.86
N ILE A 140 -12.02 9.33 -5.70
CA ILE A 140 -12.77 8.08 -5.55
C ILE A 140 -14.05 8.10 -6.40
N ARG A 141 -14.76 9.24 -6.44
CA ARG A 141 -15.94 9.40 -7.30
C ARG A 141 -15.60 9.23 -8.79
N TYR A 142 -14.50 9.82 -9.25
CA TYR A 142 -14.05 9.61 -10.64
C TYR A 142 -13.57 8.19 -10.88
N HIS A 143 -12.85 7.58 -9.93
CA HIS A 143 -12.47 6.18 -10.02
C HIS A 143 -13.70 5.29 -10.22
N GLN A 144 -14.78 5.48 -9.46
CA GLN A 144 -16.03 4.74 -9.64
C GLN A 144 -16.63 4.93 -11.04
N LYS A 145 -16.65 6.17 -11.57
CA LYS A 145 -17.09 6.43 -12.95
C LYS A 145 -16.24 5.69 -13.99
N LEU A 146 -14.92 5.64 -13.77
CA LEU A 146 -13.98 4.96 -14.66
C LEU A 146 -14.17 3.44 -14.60
N ILE A 147 -14.36 2.87 -13.41
CA ILE A 147 -14.73 1.46 -13.24
C ILE A 147 -16.01 1.15 -14.00
N THR A 148 -17.07 1.94 -13.84
CA THR A 148 -18.32 1.78 -14.59
C THR A 148 -18.07 1.85 -16.10
N ALA A 149 -17.26 2.80 -16.58
CA ALA A 149 -16.95 2.94 -18.00
C ALA A 149 -16.23 1.71 -18.56
N VAL A 150 -15.22 1.19 -17.84
CA VAL A 150 -14.48 -0.01 -18.26
C VAL A 150 -15.40 -1.24 -18.28
N GLU A 151 -16.22 -1.44 -17.25
CA GLU A 151 -17.18 -2.55 -17.14
C GLU A 151 -18.23 -2.57 -18.27
N THR A 152 -18.54 -1.43 -18.89
CA THR A 152 -19.41 -1.42 -20.09
C THR A 152 -18.77 -2.09 -21.31
N CYS A 153 -17.45 -2.23 -21.32
CA CYS A 153 -16.67 -2.71 -22.46
C CYS A 153 -16.06 -4.09 -22.21
N LEU A 154 -15.52 -4.31 -21.01
CA LEU A 154 -14.79 -5.52 -20.65
C LEU A 154 -14.84 -5.72 -19.13
N PRO A 155 -15.13 -6.93 -18.61
CA PRO A 155 -15.14 -7.19 -17.18
C PRO A 155 -13.76 -6.97 -16.55
N ILE A 156 -13.73 -6.26 -15.42
CA ILE A 156 -12.49 -5.99 -14.70
C ILE A 156 -12.05 -7.24 -13.97
N THR A 157 -10.78 -7.63 -14.19
CA THR A 157 -10.16 -8.76 -13.49
C THR A 157 -9.66 -8.34 -12.11
N GLU A 158 -8.96 -7.21 -12.03
CA GLU A 158 -8.46 -6.70 -10.76
C GLU A 158 -8.25 -5.19 -10.83
N VAL A 159 -8.52 -4.49 -9.72
CA VAL A 159 -8.12 -3.10 -9.52
C VAL A 159 -6.78 -3.09 -8.77
N TRP A 160 -5.72 -2.59 -9.41
CA TRP A 160 -4.37 -2.58 -8.82
C TRP A 160 -4.14 -1.34 -7.96
N SER A 161 -4.66 -0.20 -8.39
CA SER A 161 -4.62 1.06 -7.65
C SER A 161 -5.87 1.91 -7.99
N ILE A 162 -5.93 3.13 -7.46
CA ILE A 162 -7.00 4.07 -7.84
C ILE A 162 -6.89 4.50 -9.32
N ASP A 163 -5.72 4.41 -9.91
CA ASP A 163 -5.43 4.83 -11.27
C ASP A 163 -5.07 3.69 -12.24
N GLU A 164 -5.14 2.44 -11.79
CA GLU A 164 -4.67 1.30 -12.55
C GLU A 164 -5.60 0.09 -12.43
N VAL A 165 -6.04 -0.40 -13.59
CA VAL A 165 -7.02 -1.50 -13.70
C VAL A 165 -6.51 -2.55 -14.69
N TRP A 166 -6.69 -3.81 -14.32
CA TRP A 166 -6.38 -4.95 -15.17
C TRP A 166 -7.66 -5.66 -15.63
N CYS A 167 -7.72 -5.93 -16.93
CA CYS A 167 -8.74 -6.78 -17.54
C CYS A 167 -8.08 -7.95 -18.30
N THR A 168 -8.68 -9.13 -18.22
CA THR A 168 -8.31 -10.30 -18.99
C THR A 168 -9.13 -10.34 -20.26
N LEU A 169 -8.47 -10.51 -21.41
CA LEU A 169 -9.13 -10.64 -22.70
C LEU A 169 -9.77 -12.04 -22.83
N PRO A 170 -11.04 -12.13 -23.23
CA PRO A 170 -11.68 -13.40 -23.61
C PRO A 170 -10.87 -14.09 -24.71
N PRO A 171 -10.82 -15.43 -24.76
CA PRO A 171 -10.05 -16.18 -25.75
C PRO A 171 -10.24 -15.72 -27.21
N ASP A 172 -11.46 -15.39 -27.59
CA ASP A 172 -11.79 -14.95 -28.96
C ASP A 172 -11.24 -13.56 -29.29
N TRP A 173 -10.90 -12.75 -28.29
CA TRP A 173 -10.46 -11.36 -28.44
C TRP A 173 -8.95 -11.20 -28.24
N GLN A 174 -8.21 -12.32 -28.18
CA GLN A 174 -6.76 -12.36 -27.93
C GLN A 174 -5.91 -12.12 -29.18
N ASN A 175 -6.55 -11.80 -30.31
CA ASN A 175 -5.86 -11.30 -31.49
C ASN A 175 -5.70 -9.77 -31.41
N ARG A 176 -4.70 -9.25 -32.12
CA ARG A 176 -4.37 -7.82 -32.12
C ARG A 176 -5.54 -6.91 -32.49
N THR A 177 -6.32 -7.29 -33.50
CA THR A 177 -7.42 -6.47 -34.04
C THR A 177 -8.50 -6.25 -32.99
N ASP A 178 -8.97 -7.31 -32.35
CA ASP A 178 -10.03 -7.24 -31.35
C ASP A 178 -9.55 -6.59 -30.05
N ALA A 179 -8.31 -6.85 -29.63
CA ALA A 179 -7.73 -6.19 -28.48
C ALA A 179 -7.62 -4.67 -28.67
N LEU A 180 -7.18 -4.21 -29.85
CA LEU A 180 -7.14 -2.78 -30.20
C LEU A 180 -8.54 -2.18 -30.29
N ALA A 181 -9.50 -2.88 -30.90
CA ALA A 181 -10.88 -2.42 -30.99
C ALA A 181 -11.50 -2.24 -29.59
N THR A 182 -11.32 -3.22 -28.71
CA THR A 182 -11.78 -3.16 -27.31
C THR A 182 -11.12 -2.04 -26.54
N SER A 183 -9.81 -1.86 -26.69
CA SER A 183 -9.07 -0.76 -26.05
C SER A 183 -9.59 0.62 -26.47
N ARG A 184 -9.89 0.82 -27.77
CA ARG A 184 -10.48 2.07 -28.28
C ARG A 184 -11.90 2.30 -27.78
N LYS A 185 -12.71 1.24 -27.64
CA LYS A 185 -14.04 1.32 -27.02
C LYS A 185 -13.93 1.79 -25.57
N ILE A 186 -12.99 1.23 -24.79
CA ILE A 186 -12.72 1.63 -23.41
C ILE A 186 -12.38 3.13 -23.32
N LYS A 187 -11.43 3.60 -24.15
CA LYS A 187 -11.06 5.03 -24.18
C LYS A 187 -12.27 5.93 -24.49
N THR A 188 -13.11 5.50 -25.43
CA THR A 188 -14.33 6.23 -25.81
C THR A 188 -15.34 6.27 -24.67
N ALA A 189 -15.57 5.14 -23.99
CA ALA A 189 -16.46 5.04 -22.85
C ALA A 189 -15.99 5.91 -21.68
N ILE A 190 -14.69 5.90 -21.37
CA ILE A 190 -14.08 6.77 -20.35
C ILE A 190 -14.36 8.24 -20.67
N ARG A 191 -14.09 8.68 -21.89
CA ARG A 191 -14.35 10.06 -22.31
C ARG A 191 -15.82 10.45 -22.16
N LEU A 192 -16.74 9.56 -22.53
CA LEU A 192 -18.18 9.80 -22.47
C LEU A 192 -18.71 9.88 -21.03
N ILE A 193 -18.23 9.01 -20.13
CA ILE A 193 -18.78 8.84 -18.78
C ILE A 193 -18.03 9.68 -17.73
N ALA A 194 -16.70 9.70 -17.79
CA ALA A 194 -15.85 10.38 -16.81
C ALA A 194 -15.46 11.80 -17.24
N GLY A 195 -15.48 12.10 -18.55
CA GLY A 195 -15.20 13.41 -19.11
C GLY A 195 -13.88 13.50 -19.89
N GLU A 196 -13.72 14.59 -20.64
CA GLU A 196 -12.63 14.76 -21.61
C GLU A 196 -11.24 14.96 -21.01
N CYS A 197 -11.14 15.44 -19.77
CA CYS A 197 -9.83 15.59 -19.11
C CYS A 197 -9.28 14.25 -18.61
N LEU A 198 -10.12 13.23 -18.48
CA LEU A 198 -9.73 11.91 -17.99
C LEU A 198 -9.29 11.04 -19.17
N THR A 199 -7.98 11.00 -19.42
CA THR A 199 -7.36 10.16 -20.45
C THR A 199 -6.66 8.95 -19.82
N CYS A 200 -6.39 7.92 -20.62
CA CYS A 200 -5.71 6.72 -20.17
C CYS A 200 -4.73 6.20 -21.21
N SER A 201 -3.64 5.61 -20.74
CA SER A 201 -2.75 4.82 -21.59
C SER A 201 -3.07 3.35 -21.37
N ILE A 202 -3.26 2.61 -22.47
CA ILE A 202 -3.63 1.21 -22.42
C ILE A 202 -2.49 0.38 -22.98
N GLY A 203 -2.07 -0.62 -22.23
CA GLY A 203 -1.10 -1.61 -22.66
C GLY A 203 -1.76 -2.98 -22.80
N VAL A 204 -1.44 -3.70 -23.87
CA VAL A 204 -1.94 -5.05 -24.14
C VAL A 204 -0.77 -5.98 -24.34
N ALA A 205 -0.75 -7.14 -23.67
CA ALA A 205 0.33 -8.10 -23.79
C ALA A 205 -0.08 -9.54 -23.39
N PRO A 206 0.81 -10.55 -23.58
CA PRO A 206 0.58 -11.94 -23.17
C PRO A 206 0.39 -12.15 -21.67
N ASN A 207 0.87 -11.23 -20.82
CA ASN A 207 0.63 -11.24 -19.38
C ASN A 207 0.44 -9.83 -18.83
N ALA A 208 -0.12 -9.72 -17.62
CA ALA A 208 -0.43 -8.44 -17.00
C ALA A 208 0.81 -7.56 -16.73
N TRP A 209 1.95 -8.19 -16.42
CA TRP A 209 3.20 -7.48 -16.14
C TRP A 209 3.77 -6.80 -17.39
N LEU A 210 3.76 -7.48 -18.54
CA LEU A 210 4.15 -6.91 -19.83
C LEU A 210 3.14 -5.86 -20.30
N ALA A 211 1.85 -6.07 -20.04
CA ALA A 211 0.82 -5.10 -20.38
C ALA A 211 1.01 -3.80 -19.58
N LYS A 212 1.48 -3.88 -18.33
CA LYS A 212 1.89 -2.71 -17.56
C LYS A 212 3.09 -1.99 -18.20
N ILE A 213 4.11 -2.74 -18.65
CA ILE A 213 5.22 -2.11 -19.38
C ILE A 213 4.70 -1.41 -20.64
N ALA A 214 3.85 -2.09 -21.42
CA ALA A 214 3.26 -1.53 -22.63
C ALA A 214 2.51 -0.21 -22.37
N SER A 215 1.73 -0.12 -21.28
CA SER A 215 0.97 1.09 -20.95
C SER A 215 1.85 2.29 -20.59
N ASP A 216 3.11 2.06 -20.20
CA ASP A 216 4.09 3.09 -19.87
C ASP A 216 4.91 3.56 -21.09
N LEU A 217 4.97 2.80 -22.19
CA LEU A 217 5.83 3.10 -23.35
C LEU A 217 5.43 4.38 -24.09
N GLU A 218 4.13 4.65 -24.21
CA GLU A 218 3.60 5.79 -24.98
C GLU A 218 2.62 6.62 -24.15
N LYS A 219 3.09 7.31 -23.11
CA LYS A 219 2.26 8.26 -22.34
C LYS A 219 2.42 9.70 -22.85
N PRO A 220 1.36 10.55 -22.84
CA PRO A 220 -0.05 10.30 -22.48
C PRO A 220 -0.88 9.69 -23.61
N ASP A 221 -2.06 9.18 -23.22
CA ASP A 221 -3.13 8.69 -24.10
C ASP A 221 -2.69 7.66 -25.15
N GLY A 222 -1.67 6.85 -24.83
CA GLY A 222 -1.18 5.81 -25.73
C GLY A 222 -2.02 4.54 -25.75
N LEU A 223 -1.78 3.73 -26.77
CA LEU A 223 -2.32 2.38 -26.90
C LEU A 223 -1.24 1.50 -27.51
N VAL A 224 -0.60 0.68 -26.69
CA VAL A 224 0.54 -0.14 -27.09
C VAL A 224 0.19 -1.61 -26.93
N VAL A 225 0.54 -2.40 -27.93
CA VAL A 225 0.43 -3.86 -27.91
C VAL A 225 1.84 -4.42 -28.00
N ILE A 226 2.17 -5.38 -27.14
CA ILE A 226 3.39 -6.19 -27.23
C ILE A 226 2.94 -7.62 -27.51
N GLU A 227 3.23 -8.15 -28.68
CA GLU A 227 2.94 -9.54 -29.03
C GLU A 227 4.10 -10.47 -28.65
N SER A 228 3.84 -11.77 -28.55
CA SER A 228 4.88 -12.75 -28.17
C SER A 228 6.04 -12.79 -29.17
N GLU A 229 5.76 -12.54 -30.44
CA GLU A 229 6.71 -12.50 -31.54
C GLU A 229 7.66 -11.30 -31.45
N GLU A 230 7.28 -10.25 -30.71
CA GLU A 230 8.12 -9.07 -30.45
C GLU A 230 9.06 -9.27 -29.26
N LEU A 231 8.88 -10.36 -28.49
CA LEU A 231 9.71 -10.66 -27.33
C LEU A 231 10.94 -11.48 -27.75
N PRO A 232 12.13 -11.17 -27.19
CA PRO A 232 12.40 -10.14 -26.18
C PRO A 232 12.78 -8.75 -26.75
N GLN A 233 12.86 -8.58 -28.06
CA GLN A 233 13.43 -7.39 -28.71
C GLN A 233 12.75 -6.09 -28.28
N ARG A 234 11.43 -6.12 -28.04
CA ARG A 234 10.66 -4.95 -27.56
C ARG A 234 11.10 -4.47 -26.16
N LEU A 235 11.71 -5.33 -25.34
CA LEU A 235 12.12 -5.01 -23.97
C LEU A 235 13.55 -4.49 -23.86
N PHE A 236 14.41 -4.84 -24.82
CA PHE A 236 15.84 -4.55 -24.79
C PHE A 236 16.21 -3.06 -24.67
N PRO A 237 15.50 -2.12 -25.34
CA PRO A 237 15.79 -0.69 -25.19
C PRO A 237 15.50 -0.12 -23.80
N LEU A 238 14.78 -0.85 -22.93
CA LEU A 238 14.38 -0.38 -21.61
C LEU A 238 15.55 -0.41 -20.62
N LYS A 239 15.51 0.47 -19.64
CA LYS A 239 16.40 0.41 -18.48
C LYS A 239 15.84 -0.58 -17.48
N LEU A 240 16.71 -1.15 -16.65
CA LEU A 240 16.29 -2.03 -15.54
C LEU A 240 15.24 -1.38 -14.64
N ARG A 241 15.36 -0.07 -14.40
CA ARG A 241 14.43 0.71 -13.55
C ARG A 241 13.06 0.97 -14.17
N ASP A 242 12.91 0.71 -15.47
CA ASP A 242 11.63 0.82 -16.19
C ASP A 242 10.79 -0.45 -15.99
N LEU A 243 11.39 -1.57 -15.55
CA LEU A 243 10.70 -2.84 -15.32
C LEU A 243 10.02 -2.88 -13.94
N PRO A 244 8.70 -3.15 -13.86
CA PRO A 244 8.00 -3.25 -12.58
C PRO A 244 8.61 -4.33 -11.67
N GLY A 245 8.90 -3.97 -10.43
CA GLY A 245 9.58 -4.84 -9.46
C GLY A 245 11.08 -4.58 -9.31
N ILE A 246 11.68 -3.71 -10.13
CA ILE A 246 13.09 -3.34 -10.02
C ILE A 246 13.25 -1.93 -9.38
N GLY A 247 13.29 -1.93 -8.05
CA GLY A 247 13.68 -0.77 -7.23
C GLY A 247 15.18 -0.43 -7.32
N GLY A 248 15.62 0.71 -6.78
CA GLY A 248 17.05 1.08 -6.74
C GLY A 248 17.93 0.04 -6.01
N ASN A 249 17.41 -0.58 -4.95
CA ASN A 249 18.10 -1.67 -4.25
C ASN A 249 18.22 -2.92 -5.13
N MET A 250 17.18 -3.26 -5.89
CA MET A 250 17.21 -4.42 -6.77
C MET A 250 18.13 -4.18 -7.97
N GLU A 251 18.10 -2.98 -8.55
CA GLU A 251 19.03 -2.57 -9.60
C GLU A 251 20.48 -2.72 -9.12
N THR A 252 20.79 -2.28 -7.89
CA THR A 252 22.12 -2.45 -7.31
C THR A 252 22.51 -3.93 -7.22
N ARG A 253 21.62 -4.80 -6.74
CA ARG A 253 21.85 -6.26 -6.66
C ARG A 253 22.09 -6.87 -8.05
N LEU A 254 21.30 -6.48 -9.04
CA LEU A 254 21.44 -6.91 -10.43
C LEU A 254 22.80 -6.50 -11.03
N ARG A 255 23.17 -5.23 -10.88
CA ARG A 255 24.46 -4.69 -11.35
C ARG A 255 25.64 -5.41 -10.69
N THR A 256 25.59 -5.63 -9.37
CA THR A 256 26.61 -6.41 -8.64
C THR A 256 26.73 -7.84 -9.17
N ALA A 257 25.63 -8.43 -9.65
CA ALA A 257 25.62 -9.76 -10.27
C ALA A 257 25.98 -9.77 -11.78
N GLY A 258 26.45 -8.63 -12.32
CA GLY A 258 26.83 -8.45 -13.73
C GLY A 258 25.66 -8.29 -14.70
N LEU A 259 24.45 -8.02 -14.20
CA LEU A 259 23.23 -7.81 -14.98
C LEU A 259 22.90 -6.31 -14.99
N ASP A 260 23.52 -5.56 -15.90
CA ASP A 260 23.37 -4.10 -16.02
C ASP A 260 22.42 -3.65 -17.14
N THR A 261 21.96 -4.59 -17.98
CA THR A 261 21.00 -4.34 -19.07
C THR A 261 19.84 -5.36 -19.06
N VAL A 262 18.75 -5.03 -19.75
CA VAL A 262 17.57 -5.91 -19.86
C VAL A 262 17.89 -7.15 -20.69
N GLU A 263 18.76 -7.06 -21.71
CA GLU A 263 19.25 -8.20 -22.48
C GLU A 263 19.93 -9.23 -21.57
N LYS A 264 20.83 -8.77 -20.69
CA LYS A 264 21.54 -9.64 -19.76
C LYS A 264 20.60 -10.21 -18.70
N LEU A 265 19.64 -9.41 -18.22
CA LEU A 265 18.59 -9.89 -17.32
C LEU A 265 17.77 -11.01 -17.97
N TYR A 266 17.35 -10.83 -19.22
CA TYR A 266 16.57 -11.81 -19.96
C TYR A 266 17.36 -13.10 -20.21
N ALA A 267 18.65 -12.99 -20.54
CA ALA A 267 19.54 -14.13 -20.77
C ALA A 267 19.94 -14.90 -19.49
N ALA A 268 19.67 -14.35 -18.29
CA ALA A 268 20.01 -15.01 -17.05
C ALA A 268 19.20 -16.29 -16.81
N SER A 269 19.81 -17.28 -16.16
CA SER A 269 19.10 -18.50 -15.73
C SER A 269 18.11 -18.20 -14.60
N VAL A 270 17.08 -19.05 -14.48
CA VAL A 270 16.06 -18.93 -13.44
C VAL A 270 16.67 -19.03 -12.03
N GLU A 271 17.66 -19.88 -11.84
CA GLU A 271 18.38 -20.07 -10.56
C GLU A 271 19.13 -18.79 -10.18
N LYS A 272 19.79 -18.15 -11.16
CA LYS A 272 20.50 -16.89 -10.94
C LYS A 272 19.52 -15.80 -10.51
N LEU A 273 18.36 -15.66 -11.18
CA LEU A 273 17.36 -14.66 -10.80
C LEU A 273 16.74 -14.96 -9.44
N ARG A 274 16.44 -16.23 -9.14
CA ARG A 274 15.95 -16.65 -7.82
C ARG A 274 16.94 -16.29 -6.70
N HIS A 275 18.23 -16.51 -6.92
CA HIS A 275 19.28 -16.11 -5.99
C HIS A 275 19.37 -14.59 -5.83
N ILE A 276 19.36 -13.84 -6.93
CA ILE A 276 19.43 -12.38 -6.90
C ILE A 276 18.22 -11.77 -6.20
N TRP A 277 17.01 -12.32 -6.33
CA TRP A 277 15.84 -11.82 -5.59
C TRP A 277 15.84 -12.31 -4.13
N GLY A 278 16.44 -13.47 -3.86
CA GLY A 278 16.39 -14.13 -2.55
C GLY A 278 15.10 -14.93 -2.34
N GLY A 279 14.45 -15.37 -3.42
CA GLY A 279 13.17 -16.10 -3.33
C GLY A 279 12.44 -16.23 -4.65
N ILE A 280 11.18 -16.69 -4.55
CA ILE A 280 10.32 -17.05 -5.70
C ILE A 280 10.08 -15.89 -6.67
N GLU A 281 10.17 -14.64 -6.23
CA GLU A 281 9.97 -13.48 -7.11
C GLU A 281 10.99 -13.41 -8.26
N GLY A 282 12.19 -13.96 -8.10
CA GLY A 282 13.17 -14.03 -9.19
C GLY A 282 12.76 -15.01 -10.29
N GLU A 283 12.16 -16.13 -9.91
CA GLU A 283 11.58 -17.11 -10.83
C GLU A 283 10.35 -16.54 -11.54
N ARG A 284 9.47 -15.87 -10.78
CA ARG A 284 8.31 -15.17 -11.36
C ARG A 284 8.72 -14.08 -12.35
N MET A 285 9.79 -13.33 -12.06
CA MET A 285 10.34 -12.34 -13.00
C MET A 285 10.83 -13.01 -14.28
N TRP A 286 11.52 -14.15 -14.16
CA TRP A 286 12.00 -14.93 -15.29
C TRP A 286 10.86 -15.38 -16.22
N GLU A 287 9.75 -15.84 -15.65
CA GLU A 287 8.53 -16.26 -16.35
C GLU A 287 7.80 -15.08 -17.00
N ARG A 288 7.62 -13.98 -16.27
CA ARG A 288 6.95 -12.76 -16.74
C ARG A 288 7.63 -12.16 -17.97
N LEU A 289 8.97 -12.14 -17.98
CA LEU A 289 9.76 -11.65 -19.11
C LEU A 289 9.49 -12.43 -20.40
N ARG A 290 9.10 -13.70 -20.30
CA ARG A 290 8.84 -14.63 -21.42
C ARG A 290 7.36 -14.74 -21.78
N GLY A 291 6.54 -13.79 -21.33
CA GLY A 291 5.10 -13.78 -21.64
C GLY A 291 4.27 -14.79 -20.85
N THR A 292 4.86 -15.56 -19.92
CA THR A 292 4.08 -16.47 -19.07
C THR A 292 3.31 -15.67 -18.02
N GLU A 293 2.01 -15.92 -17.91
CA GLU A 293 1.17 -15.36 -16.85
C GLU A 293 1.41 -16.14 -15.55
N VAL A 294 1.81 -15.42 -14.50
CA VAL A 294 2.22 -16.02 -13.23
C VAL A 294 1.07 -15.89 -12.23
N PRO A 295 0.38 -16.99 -11.86
CA PRO A 295 -0.70 -16.92 -10.89
C PRO A 295 -0.16 -16.48 -9.52
N LEU A 296 -0.69 -15.38 -9.00
CA LEU A 296 -0.36 -14.92 -7.66
C LEU A 296 -1.32 -15.53 -6.65
N PRO A 297 -0.82 -15.94 -5.46
CA PRO A 297 -1.71 -16.35 -4.39
C PRO A 297 -2.63 -15.18 -3.99
N PRO A 298 -3.84 -15.46 -3.49
CA PRO A 298 -4.75 -14.42 -3.07
C PRO A 298 -4.08 -13.53 -2.01
N LYS A 299 -4.19 -12.21 -2.19
CA LYS A 299 -3.65 -11.22 -1.26
C LYS A 299 -4.31 -11.41 0.10
N ARG A 300 -3.50 -11.54 1.15
CA ARG A 300 -3.96 -11.55 2.54
C ARG A 300 -3.48 -10.28 3.23
N THR A 301 -4.39 -9.56 3.88
CA THR A 301 -4.04 -8.41 4.70
C THR A 301 -3.32 -8.91 5.95
N SER A 302 -2.02 -8.65 6.05
CA SER A 302 -1.18 -9.06 7.20
C SER A 302 -0.97 -7.95 8.23
N SER A 303 -1.27 -6.71 7.86
CA SER A 303 -1.17 -5.55 8.74
C SER A 303 -2.11 -4.43 8.31
N LEU A 304 -2.47 -3.59 9.26
CA LEU A 304 -3.35 -2.44 9.09
C LEU A 304 -2.80 -1.27 9.91
N GLY A 305 -2.59 -0.13 9.27
CA GLY A 305 -2.07 1.03 9.99
C GLY A 305 -2.43 2.34 9.34
N HIS A 306 -2.03 3.40 10.02
CA HIS A 306 -2.02 4.75 9.49
C HIS A 306 -0.73 5.46 9.87
N SER A 307 -0.30 6.37 8.99
CA SER A 307 0.81 7.28 9.26
C SER A 307 0.48 8.69 8.79
N HIS A 308 1.13 9.67 9.38
CA HIS A 308 0.95 11.07 9.04
C HIS A 308 2.25 11.85 9.16
N VAL A 309 2.51 12.74 8.21
CA VAL A 309 3.58 13.74 8.30
C VAL A 309 3.01 14.96 9.02
N LEU A 310 3.62 15.34 10.12
CA LEU A 310 3.09 16.38 11.01
C LEU A 310 3.28 17.78 10.39
N PRO A 311 2.23 18.63 10.40
CA PRO A 311 2.35 20.03 10.03
C PRO A 311 3.25 20.77 11.05
N PRO A 312 3.89 21.89 10.67
CA PRO A 312 4.89 22.56 11.50
C PRO A 312 4.50 22.79 12.97
N HIS A 313 3.25 23.20 13.24
CA HIS A 313 2.76 23.49 14.59
C HIS A 313 2.53 22.24 15.46
N LEU A 314 2.42 21.04 14.86
CA LEU A 314 2.29 19.76 15.57
C LEU A 314 3.61 19.00 15.68
N ARG A 315 4.74 19.54 15.18
CA ARG A 315 6.07 18.91 15.27
C ARG A 315 6.69 18.96 16.67
N ASN A 316 5.86 18.88 17.70
CA ASN A 316 6.21 18.80 19.10
C ASN A 316 5.69 17.48 19.69
N LEU A 317 6.08 17.19 20.92
CA LEU A 317 5.76 15.91 21.56
C LEU A 317 4.25 15.70 21.74
N ALA A 318 3.55 16.70 22.27
CA ALA A 318 2.12 16.62 22.54
C ALA A 318 1.30 16.47 21.24
N GLY A 319 1.67 17.19 20.19
CA GLY A 319 1.05 17.09 18.87
C GLY A 319 1.26 15.71 18.24
N ALA A 320 2.47 15.15 18.35
CA ALA A 320 2.78 13.81 17.87
C ALA A 320 1.99 12.72 18.62
N GLU A 321 1.90 12.82 19.95
CA GLU A 321 1.14 11.91 20.80
C GLU A 321 -0.36 11.93 20.47
N ALA A 322 -0.95 13.13 20.42
CA ALA A 322 -2.35 13.29 20.07
C ALA A 322 -2.67 12.76 18.67
N THR A 323 -1.77 13.00 17.71
CA THR A 323 -1.91 12.48 16.35
C THR A 323 -1.83 10.95 16.34
N LEU A 324 -0.90 10.33 17.08
CA LEU A 324 -0.82 8.88 17.17
C LEU A 324 -2.06 8.24 17.79
N HIS A 325 -2.59 8.81 18.88
CA HIS A 325 -3.86 8.36 19.45
C HIS A 325 -4.99 8.43 18.42
N ARG A 326 -5.03 9.52 17.65
CA ARG A 326 -6.00 9.69 16.58
C ARG A 326 -5.86 8.61 15.50
N LEU A 327 -4.63 8.37 15.03
CA LEU A 327 -4.33 7.33 14.03
C LEU A 327 -4.66 5.92 14.56
N LEU A 328 -4.41 5.67 15.84
CA LEU A 328 -4.73 4.40 16.50
C LEU A 328 -6.24 4.17 16.52
N GLN A 329 -7.03 5.17 16.92
CA GLN A 329 -8.50 5.05 16.91
C GLN A 329 -9.03 4.76 15.50
N LYS A 330 -8.51 5.44 14.47
CA LYS A 330 -8.85 5.13 13.06
C LYS A 330 -8.47 3.70 12.67
N ALA A 331 -7.28 3.25 13.07
CA ALA A 331 -6.84 1.88 12.82
C ALA A 331 -7.75 0.85 13.53
N SER A 332 -8.12 1.10 14.79
CA SER A 332 -9.04 0.25 15.57
C SER A 332 -10.44 0.17 14.94
N MET A 333 -11.01 1.30 14.50
CA MET A 333 -12.28 1.32 13.77
C MET A 333 -12.22 0.47 12.51
N ARG A 334 -11.18 0.65 11.69
CA ARG A 334 -10.99 -0.14 10.46
C ARG A 334 -10.74 -1.62 10.72
N LEU A 335 -10.01 -1.93 11.79
CA LEU A 335 -9.75 -3.30 12.23
C LEU A 335 -11.09 -4.01 12.52
N ARG A 336 -11.98 -3.38 13.29
CA ARG A 336 -13.32 -3.90 13.60
C ARG A 336 -14.21 -4.00 12.37
N ALA A 337 -14.27 -2.95 11.55
CA ALA A 337 -15.07 -2.94 10.32
C ALA A 337 -14.65 -4.05 9.33
N SER A 338 -13.38 -4.46 9.38
CA SER A 338 -12.84 -5.55 8.57
C SER A 338 -12.95 -6.93 9.23
N GLY A 339 -13.51 -7.02 10.46
CA GLY A 339 -13.64 -8.27 11.21
C GLY A 339 -12.31 -8.88 11.70
N PHE A 340 -11.26 -8.05 11.84
CA PHE A 340 -9.95 -8.50 12.29
C PHE A 340 -9.74 -8.25 13.78
N TYR A 341 -8.86 -9.06 14.37
CA TYR A 341 -8.20 -8.82 15.64
C TYR A 341 -6.71 -8.65 15.39
N ALA A 342 -6.01 -7.86 16.20
CA ALA A 342 -4.57 -7.67 16.09
C ALA A 342 -3.85 -8.31 17.28
N GLY A 343 -2.80 -9.09 17.02
CA GLY A 343 -1.88 -9.64 18.03
C GLY A 343 -0.62 -8.78 18.26
N GLY A 344 -0.44 -7.69 17.51
CA GLY A 344 0.72 -6.82 17.67
C GLY A 344 0.51 -5.39 17.23
N MET A 345 1.35 -4.50 17.77
CA MET A 345 1.38 -3.06 17.46
C MET A 345 2.81 -2.58 17.27
N HIS A 346 3.04 -1.83 16.21
CA HIS A 346 4.29 -1.15 15.87
C HIS A 346 4.05 0.37 15.83
N LEU A 347 4.93 1.12 16.49
CA LEU A 347 4.98 2.58 16.43
C LEU A 347 6.24 3.03 15.71
N ALA A 348 6.09 4.01 14.82
CA ALA A 348 7.19 4.61 14.08
C ALA A 348 7.18 6.13 14.20
N LEU A 349 8.35 6.72 14.49
CA LEU A 349 8.57 8.16 14.53
C LEU A 349 9.68 8.53 13.56
N ARG A 350 9.43 9.55 12.74
CA ARG A 350 10.43 10.20 11.92
C ARG A 350 10.96 11.42 12.65
N LEU A 351 12.21 11.34 13.09
CA LEU A 351 12.88 12.38 13.85
C LEU A 351 13.67 13.29 12.92
N SER A 352 14.08 14.45 13.45
CA SER A 352 14.97 15.37 12.72
C SER A 352 16.31 14.71 12.37
N GLY A 353 16.90 15.11 11.24
CA GLY A 353 18.14 14.53 10.73
C GLY A 353 17.96 13.15 10.08
N HIS A 354 16.79 12.87 9.52
CA HIS A 354 16.44 11.60 8.84
C HIS A 354 16.59 10.33 9.70
N LYS A 355 16.65 10.46 11.02
CA LYS A 355 16.65 9.33 11.94
C LYS A 355 15.23 8.79 12.09
N GLN A 356 15.07 7.48 11.97
CA GLN A 356 13.81 6.80 12.27
C GLN A 356 13.95 6.07 13.61
N TRP A 357 12.98 6.28 14.49
CA TRP A 357 12.80 5.47 15.69
C TRP A 357 11.56 4.62 15.53
N SER A 358 11.60 3.39 16.03
CA SER A 358 10.40 2.55 16.09
C SER A 358 10.48 1.53 17.21
N THR A 359 9.33 1.09 17.69
CA THR A 359 9.17 0.06 18.72
C THR A 359 7.96 -0.81 18.37
N ALA A 360 7.96 -2.05 18.84
CA ALA A 360 6.81 -2.94 18.72
C ALA A 360 6.52 -3.67 20.03
N ALA A 361 5.30 -4.16 20.17
CA ALA A 361 4.89 -5.15 21.16
C ALA A 361 3.92 -6.15 20.53
N THR A 362 3.97 -7.38 21.00
CA THR A 362 2.96 -8.42 20.77
C THR A 362 2.10 -8.59 22.02
N PHE A 363 0.85 -9.01 21.85
CA PHE A 363 -0.16 -9.14 22.89
C PHE A 363 -1.26 -10.12 22.46
N THR A 364 -2.11 -10.54 23.39
CA THR A 364 -3.30 -11.36 23.09
C THR A 364 -4.23 -10.63 22.13
N GLU A 365 -4.75 -11.32 21.11
CA GLU A 365 -5.42 -10.65 20.01
C GLU A 365 -6.63 -9.84 20.47
N THR A 366 -6.68 -8.57 20.07
CA THR A 366 -7.77 -7.66 20.47
C THR A 366 -8.14 -6.70 19.36
N GLN A 367 -9.38 -6.21 19.43
CA GLN A 367 -9.91 -5.11 18.63
C GLN A 367 -10.50 -3.99 19.50
N ASP A 368 -10.32 -4.07 20.82
CA ASP A 368 -10.77 -3.07 21.79
C ASP A 368 -9.86 -1.84 21.76
N THR A 369 -10.44 -0.69 21.45
CA THR A 369 -9.72 0.59 21.35
C THR A 369 -9.05 0.97 22.67
N LEU A 370 -9.67 0.66 23.82
CA LEU A 370 -9.12 1.00 25.13
C LEU A 370 -7.87 0.18 25.45
N GLU A 371 -7.93 -1.13 25.20
CA GLU A 371 -6.79 -2.02 25.41
C GLU A 371 -5.63 -1.67 24.47
N LEU A 372 -5.93 -1.41 23.20
CA LEU A 372 -4.94 -0.92 22.25
C LEU A 372 -4.32 0.42 22.70
N THR A 373 -5.12 1.33 23.26
CA THR A 373 -4.64 2.61 23.81
C THR A 373 -3.71 2.40 25.01
N ARG A 374 -4.02 1.43 25.89
CA ARG A 374 -3.16 1.06 27.02
C ARG A 374 -1.80 0.57 26.54
N ILE A 375 -1.78 -0.32 25.54
CA ILE A 375 -0.56 -0.85 24.94
C ILE A 375 0.25 0.26 24.25
N PHE A 376 -0.44 1.13 23.51
CA PHE A 376 0.17 2.32 22.90
C PHE A 376 0.92 3.17 23.92
N ASN A 377 0.30 3.48 25.07
CA ASN A 377 0.92 4.29 26.11
C ASN A 377 2.21 3.64 26.66
N LEU A 378 2.23 2.31 26.81
CA LEU A 378 3.42 1.57 27.23
C LEU A 378 4.55 1.67 26.21
N LEU A 379 4.23 1.61 24.91
CA LEU A 379 5.20 1.78 23.83
C LEU A 379 5.70 3.22 23.74
N TRP A 380 4.83 4.20 23.95
CA TRP A 380 5.15 5.63 23.87
C TRP A 380 6.21 6.07 24.89
N VAL A 381 6.21 5.47 26.08
CA VAL A 381 7.22 5.74 27.12
C VAL A 381 8.63 5.34 26.69
N ARG A 382 8.77 4.37 25.78
CA ARG A 382 10.09 3.88 25.31
C ARG A 382 10.78 4.80 24.29
N ARG A 383 10.13 5.91 23.91
CA ARG A 383 10.69 6.87 22.94
C ARG A 383 11.97 7.52 23.47
N PRO A 384 12.89 7.99 22.59
CA PRO A 384 14.12 8.63 23.02
C PRO A 384 13.87 9.95 23.77
N SER A 385 14.48 10.08 24.95
CA SER A 385 14.50 11.32 25.73
C SER A 385 15.25 12.44 24.97
N GLY A 386 14.74 13.68 25.00
CA GLY A 386 15.36 14.82 24.30
C GLY A 386 14.94 15.00 22.83
N THR A 387 13.95 14.26 22.36
CA THR A 387 13.41 14.42 21.00
C THR A 387 12.60 15.72 20.89
N THR A 388 13.15 16.75 20.24
CA THR A 388 12.51 18.07 20.13
C THR A 388 11.71 18.30 18.85
N ALA A 389 11.96 17.54 17.78
CA ALA A 389 11.25 17.73 16.51
C ALA A 389 10.94 16.41 15.81
N ILE A 390 9.67 16.02 15.88
CA ILE A 390 9.07 14.86 15.23
C ILE A 390 8.39 15.35 13.95
N HIS A 391 8.79 14.82 12.79
CA HIS A 391 8.25 15.22 11.49
C HIS A 391 7.15 14.30 10.99
N GLY A 392 7.09 13.07 11.49
CA GLY A 392 6.07 12.12 11.09
C GLY A 392 5.89 11.01 12.10
N VAL A 393 4.69 10.46 12.14
CA VAL A 393 4.27 9.44 13.08
C VAL A 393 3.49 8.35 12.37
N GLY A 394 3.53 7.13 12.88
CA GLY A 394 2.73 6.03 12.36
C GLY A 394 2.47 4.97 13.41
N VAL A 395 1.32 4.32 13.28
CA VAL A 395 0.91 3.17 14.06
C VAL A 395 0.41 2.08 13.11
N THR A 396 0.92 0.87 13.33
CA THR A 396 0.58 -0.30 12.53
C THR A 396 0.20 -1.44 13.46
N LEU A 397 -0.99 -1.99 13.26
CA LEU A 397 -1.47 -3.23 13.85
C LEU A 397 -1.05 -4.37 12.92
N PHE A 398 -0.47 -5.43 13.49
CA PHE A 398 0.01 -6.58 12.76
C PHE A 398 -0.40 -7.87 13.48
N ASP A 399 -0.05 -9.01 12.88
CA ASP A 399 -0.49 -10.33 13.34
C ASP A 399 -2.02 -10.39 13.38
N LEU A 400 -2.61 -10.16 12.20
CA LEU A 400 -4.05 -10.05 12.05
C LEU A 400 -4.70 -11.43 12.04
N GLY A 401 -5.55 -11.70 13.01
CA GLY A 401 -6.42 -12.88 13.10
C GLY A 401 -7.86 -12.55 12.75
N THR A 402 -8.64 -13.54 12.32
CA THR A 402 -10.09 -13.41 12.15
C THR A 402 -10.83 -13.93 13.38
N THR A 403 -12.10 -13.56 13.55
CA THR A 403 -12.96 -14.01 14.65
C THR A 403 -12.97 -15.54 14.84
N ALA A 404 -12.82 -16.32 13.77
CA ALA A 404 -12.77 -17.79 13.83
C ALA A 404 -11.50 -18.35 14.50
N GLY A 405 -10.42 -17.57 14.56
CA GLY A 405 -9.19 -17.90 15.29
C GLY A 405 -9.11 -17.24 16.67
N HIS A 406 -10.07 -16.38 17.03
CA HIS A 406 -10.08 -15.71 18.32
C HIS A 406 -10.57 -16.67 19.39
N THR A 407 -9.65 -17.11 20.26
CA THR A 407 -10.05 -17.81 21.49
C THR A 407 -10.51 -16.75 22.48
N ALA A 408 -11.83 -16.57 22.59
CA ALA A 408 -12.39 -15.79 23.68
C ALA A 408 -11.84 -16.34 25.00
N MET A 409 -11.34 -15.45 25.88
CA MET A 409 -10.96 -15.87 27.22
C MET A 409 -12.14 -16.58 27.89
N LEU A 410 -11.84 -17.63 28.66
CA LEU A 410 -12.84 -18.42 29.39
C LEU A 410 -13.89 -17.51 30.07
N PRO A 411 -15.20 -17.79 29.90
CA PRO A 411 -16.25 -17.01 30.54
C PRO A 411 -16.05 -17.00 32.06
N GLY A 412 -15.99 -15.82 32.67
CA GLY A 412 -15.93 -15.65 34.13
C GLY A 412 -14.64 -15.07 34.72
N ILE A 413 -13.58 -14.85 33.93
CA ILE A 413 -12.36 -14.19 34.45
C ILE A 413 -12.39 -12.66 34.25
N VAL A 414 -13.14 -12.12 33.28
CA VAL A 414 -13.45 -10.68 33.18
C VAL A 414 -14.79 -10.45 32.44
N ASP A 415 -15.87 -10.18 33.16
CA ASP A 415 -17.24 -9.92 32.65
C ASP A 415 -17.41 -8.52 31.97
N ASN A 416 -16.33 -8.01 31.37
CA ASN A 416 -16.31 -6.71 30.68
C ASN A 416 -16.10 -6.83 29.16
N GLY A 417 -15.82 -8.02 28.64
CA GLY A 417 -15.61 -8.25 27.20
C GLY A 417 -16.82 -7.81 26.37
N ASP A 418 -18.02 -8.26 26.75
CA ASP A 418 -19.26 -7.95 26.04
C ASP A 418 -19.66 -6.47 26.17
N LYS A 419 -19.46 -5.88 27.35
CA LYS A 419 -19.74 -4.45 27.58
C LYS A 419 -18.81 -3.55 26.77
N ARG A 420 -17.52 -3.88 26.69
CA ARG A 420 -16.54 -3.11 25.90
C ARG A 420 -16.70 -3.33 24.41
N ALA A 421 -17.08 -4.52 23.98
CA ALA A 421 -17.46 -4.78 22.59
C ALA A 421 -18.67 -3.93 22.20
N GLY A 422 -19.72 -3.92 23.03
CA GLY A 422 -20.90 -3.07 22.86
C GLY A 422 -20.57 -1.57 22.83
N LEU A 423 -19.69 -1.10 23.72
CA LEU A 423 -19.22 0.29 23.71
C LEU A 423 -18.52 0.66 22.40
N ASN A 424 -17.55 -0.15 21.96
CA ASN A 424 -16.82 0.12 20.72
C ASN A 424 -17.77 0.10 19.51
N ALA A 425 -18.71 -0.85 19.46
CA ALA A 425 -19.72 -0.91 18.41
C ALA A 425 -20.65 0.32 18.42
N ALA A 426 -21.07 0.78 19.60
CA ALA A 426 -21.88 1.98 19.73
C ALA A 426 -21.14 3.24 19.28
N LEU A 427 -19.86 3.40 19.65
CA LEU A 427 -19.00 4.49 19.20
C LEU A 427 -18.85 4.50 17.68
N ASP A 428 -18.62 3.33 17.08
CA ASP A 428 -18.49 3.19 15.64
C ASP A 428 -19.81 3.53 14.93
N HIS A 429 -20.95 3.07 15.48
CA HIS A 429 -22.27 3.38 14.93
C HIS A 429 -22.58 4.87 14.97
N ILE A 430 -22.30 5.54 16.09
CA ILE A 430 -22.51 6.99 16.25
C ILE A 430 -21.64 7.76 15.25
N ASN A 431 -20.34 7.43 15.15
CA ASN A 431 -19.43 8.10 14.22
C ASN A 431 -19.78 7.83 12.75
N LYS A 432 -20.31 6.65 12.43
CA LYS A 432 -20.79 6.34 11.08
C LYS A 432 -22.02 7.18 10.73
N LYS A 433 -22.98 7.30 11.65
CA LYS A 433 -24.28 7.94 11.41
C LYS A 433 -24.25 9.47 11.50
N LEU A 434 -23.56 10.01 12.49
CA LEU A 434 -23.51 11.46 12.77
C LEU A 434 -22.26 12.14 12.18
N GLY A 435 -21.37 11.36 11.57
CA GLY A 435 -20.15 11.84 10.95
C GLY A 435 -18.91 11.65 11.83
N LYS A 436 -17.75 11.71 11.18
CA LYS A 436 -16.44 11.52 11.82
C LYS A 436 -16.25 12.46 13.02
N ASN A 437 -15.60 11.95 14.06
CA ASN A 437 -15.19 12.69 15.26
C ASN A 437 -16.32 13.10 16.20
N THR A 438 -17.55 12.60 16.00
CA THR A 438 -18.66 12.88 16.91
C THR A 438 -18.35 12.40 18.33
N VAL A 439 -17.78 11.20 18.47
CA VAL A 439 -17.29 10.69 19.75
C VAL A 439 -15.90 10.11 19.57
N VAL A 440 -14.96 10.53 20.41
CA VAL A 440 -13.56 10.09 20.38
C VAL A 440 -13.05 9.82 21.80
N PHE A 441 -12.01 8.99 21.91
CA PHE A 441 -11.29 8.90 23.18
C PHE A 441 -10.37 10.13 23.36
N GLY A 442 -10.29 10.62 24.60
CA GLY A 442 -9.69 11.93 24.93
C GLY A 442 -8.26 12.17 24.43
N GLY A 443 -7.46 11.11 24.30
CA GLY A 443 -6.08 11.20 23.78
C GLY A 443 -6.00 11.77 22.36
N ALA A 444 -7.08 11.74 21.57
CA ALA A 444 -7.11 12.27 20.20
C ALA A 444 -7.55 13.74 20.11
N LEU A 445 -8.00 14.39 21.20
CA LEU A 445 -8.60 15.73 21.16
C LEU A 445 -7.67 16.80 20.60
N GLY A 446 -6.36 16.64 20.76
CA GLY A 446 -5.35 17.58 20.22
C GLY A 446 -5.09 17.47 18.71
N ALA A 447 -5.68 16.49 18.01
CA ALA A 447 -5.34 16.18 16.62
C ALA A 447 -6.53 15.72 15.74
N LEU A 448 -7.76 16.09 16.10
CA LEU A 448 -8.97 15.61 15.44
C LEU A 448 -9.01 15.87 13.93
N ASP A 449 -8.51 17.03 13.50
CA ASP A 449 -8.54 17.48 12.09
C ASP A 449 -7.30 17.05 11.28
N TYR A 450 -6.30 16.45 11.93
CA TYR A 450 -4.95 16.26 11.36
C TYR A 450 -4.68 14.83 10.86
N ALA A 451 -5.74 14.06 10.62
CA ALA A 451 -5.65 12.75 9.97
C ALA A 451 -6.78 12.56 8.95
N PRO A 452 -6.86 13.41 7.91
CA PRO A 452 -7.87 13.27 6.87
C PRO A 452 -7.72 11.94 6.14
N VAL A 453 -8.77 11.54 5.42
CA VAL A 453 -8.70 10.40 4.52
C VAL A 453 -7.63 10.68 3.46
N ARG A 454 -6.88 9.66 3.08
CA ARG A 454 -5.86 9.72 2.03
C ARG A 454 -5.89 8.41 1.27
N ILE A 455 -5.66 8.47 -0.03
CA ILE A 455 -5.58 7.27 -0.87
C ILE A 455 -4.14 6.75 -0.79
N ALA A 456 -3.99 5.47 -0.43
CA ALA A 456 -2.69 4.80 -0.43
C ALA A 456 -2.50 4.08 -1.77
N PHE A 457 -1.25 3.83 -2.16
CA PHE A 457 -0.92 3.14 -3.42
C PHE A 457 -1.67 1.82 -3.62
N ASN A 458 -1.83 1.03 -2.55
CA ASN A 458 -2.41 -0.30 -2.63
C ASN A 458 -3.83 -0.37 -2.03
N ARG A 459 -4.44 0.76 -1.69
CA ARG A 459 -5.78 0.77 -1.08
C ARG A 459 -6.53 2.06 -1.38
N ILE A 460 -7.70 1.86 -1.97
CA ILE A 460 -8.75 2.88 -2.08
C ILE A 460 -9.56 2.86 -0.77
N PRO A 461 -9.63 3.97 -0.03
CA PRO A 461 -10.42 4.06 1.19
C PRO A 461 -11.90 3.83 0.93
N ASP A 462 -12.58 3.22 1.90
CA ASP A 462 -14.04 3.22 1.95
C ASP A 462 -14.48 4.50 2.69
N LEU A 463 -15.12 5.40 1.95
CA LEU A 463 -15.57 6.69 2.47
C LEU A 463 -16.67 6.55 3.53
N GLN A 464 -17.53 5.53 3.44
CA GLN A 464 -18.57 5.32 4.45
C GLN A 464 -17.97 4.94 5.80
N ILE A 465 -16.88 4.16 5.79
CA ILE A 465 -16.20 3.74 7.01
C ILE A 465 -15.31 4.87 7.56
N GLU A 466 -14.60 5.59 6.69
CA GLU A 466 -13.58 6.56 7.14
C GLU A 466 -14.11 7.98 7.33
N GLU A 467 -15.24 8.35 6.71
CA GLU A 467 -15.85 9.68 6.83
C GLU A 467 -17.28 9.68 7.40
N GLY A 468 -17.96 8.53 7.39
CA GLY A 468 -19.37 8.40 7.78
C GLY A 468 -20.33 8.74 6.64
N ASP A 469 -21.64 8.62 6.89
CA ASP A 469 -22.68 8.97 5.93
C ASP A 469 -22.83 10.50 5.85
N ALA A 470 -21.98 11.14 5.06
CA ALA A 470 -22.06 12.57 4.75
C ALA A 470 -23.13 12.88 3.68
N SER A 471 -24.23 12.11 3.61
CA SER A 471 -25.41 12.53 2.86
C SER A 471 -26.04 13.71 3.60
N GLY A 472 -26.02 14.89 2.97
CA GLY A 472 -26.47 16.14 3.56
C GLY A 472 -27.88 16.05 4.11
N ASP A 473 -28.03 16.40 5.39
CA ASP A 473 -29.21 17.05 5.99
C ASP A 473 -29.03 17.32 7.50
N LEU A 474 -27.95 16.85 8.12
CA LEU A 474 -27.74 17.00 9.58
C LEU A 474 -26.37 17.56 9.97
N ARG A 475 -25.75 18.42 9.13
CA ARG A 475 -24.75 19.33 9.70
C ARG A 475 -25.53 20.43 10.41
N PRO A 476 -25.47 20.57 11.75
CA PRO A 476 -26.00 21.75 12.40
C PRO A 476 -25.37 22.97 11.72
N ASN A 477 -26.22 23.95 11.39
CA ASN A 477 -25.79 25.16 10.68
C ASN A 477 -24.62 25.80 11.45
N ASP A 478 -23.70 26.50 10.78
CA ASP A 478 -22.51 27.09 11.46
C ASP A 478 -22.90 27.99 12.66
N ASP A 479 -24.13 28.55 12.65
CA ASP A 479 -24.74 29.28 13.76
C ASP A 479 -25.15 28.42 14.97
N GLU A 480 -25.53 27.16 14.78
CA GLU A 480 -25.80 26.22 15.88
C GLU A 480 -24.50 25.72 16.54
N LEU A 481 -23.46 25.47 15.75
CA LEU A 481 -22.12 25.13 16.26
C LEU A 481 -21.49 26.29 17.05
N ALA A 482 -21.77 27.55 16.67
CA ALA A 482 -21.36 28.72 17.45
C ALA A 482 -22.04 28.80 18.82
N ARG A 483 -23.30 28.35 18.94
CA ARG A 483 -24.03 28.30 20.22
C ARG A 483 -23.46 27.24 21.17
N PHE A 484 -22.95 26.11 20.66
CA PHE A 484 -22.28 25.09 21.48
C PHE A 484 -20.85 25.45 21.88
N ARG A 485 -20.18 26.36 21.16
CA ARG A 485 -18.83 26.86 21.53
C ARG A 485 -18.83 27.85 22.69
N LEU A 486 -19.99 28.38 23.07
CA LEU A 486 -20.16 29.37 24.16
C LEU A 486 -20.67 28.76 25.48
N ALA A 487 -20.97 27.47 25.52
CA ALA A 487 -21.27 26.79 26.79
C ALA A 487 -19.96 26.56 27.57
N PRO A 488 -19.91 26.83 28.89
CA PRO A 488 -18.71 26.58 29.67
C PRO A 488 -18.31 25.12 29.55
N ARG A 489 -17.02 24.88 29.23
CA ARG A 489 -16.43 23.53 29.17
C ARG A 489 -16.80 22.79 30.44
N VAL A 490 -17.66 21.77 30.32
CA VAL A 490 -17.98 20.89 31.44
C VAL A 490 -16.68 20.25 31.87
N SER A 491 -16.29 20.58 33.10
CA SER A 491 -15.10 20.08 33.80
C SER A 491 -15.05 18.56 33.74
N ALA A 492 -13.86 18.05 33.45
CA ALA A 492 -13.54 16.63 33.43
C ALA A 492 -14.03 15.95 34.72
N LEU A 493 -14.94 14.99 34.58
CA LEU A 493 -15.26 14.05 35.65
C LEU A 493 -14.08 13.09 35.81
N SER A 494 -13.23 13.38 36.79
CA SER A 494 -12.28 12.41 37.34
C SER A 494 -13.08 11.35 38.09
N VAL A 495 -13.24 10.17 37.49
CA VAL A 495 -13.62 8.98 38.25
C VAL A 495 -12.33 8.38 38.79
N SER A 496 -11.96 8.81 39.99
CA SER A 496 -11.00 8.10 40.84
C SER A 496 -11.67 6.82 41.32
N ALA A 497 -11.15 5.66 40.89
CA ALA A 497 -11.50 4.37 41.45
C ALA A 497 -10.72 4.17 42.76
N SER A 498 -11.45 4.04 43.86
CA SER A 498 -11.01 3.38 45.09
C SER A 498 -11.08 1.87 44.93
#